data_AF-A0A2U1MJ55-F1
#
_entry.id   AF-A0A2U1MJ55-F1
#
_cell.length_a   1.000
_cell.length_b   1.000
_cell.length_c   1.000
_cell.angle_alpha   90.00
_cell.angle_beta   90.00
_cell.angle_gamma   90.00
#
_symmetry.space_group_name_H-M   'P 1'
#
loop_
_entity.id
_entity.type
_entity.pdbx_description
1 polymer ?
#
loop_
_entity_poly.entity_id
_entity_poly.type
_entity_poly.pdbx_seq_one_letter_code
_entity_poly.pdbx_strand_id
1 'polypeptide(L)'
;MNFHYPACKFNPINAESLKQQKLCLTKKNNNGDGEGCSSGTLQNWKYDEKAIRSCLIELIVLAELPFKFVEHPAFIKYSKSLQPKYNLPSRHTISRDVSKFYVEEKKKLLKFLGNPNHTIHLTTDTWTSACQKINYMVITAHFVDDDWVMHKRVINFKRVNSHRGEDIGRVL
;
A
#
# COMPACT_ATOMS: atom_id res chain seq x y z
N MET A 1 42.46 -15.52 -41.39
CA MET A 1 41.43 -14.69 -40.74
C MET A 1 41.55 -14.88 -39.23
N ASN A 2 41.68 -13.79 -38.47
CA ASN A 2 42.02 -13.82 -37.04
C ASN A 2 40.81 -14.21 -36.18
N PHE A 3 40.69 -15.50 -35.86
CA PHE A 3 39.66 -16.05 -34.95
C PHE A 3 39.85 -15.66 -33.47
N HIS A 4 40.86 -14.86 -33.14
CA HIS A 4 41.08 -14.37 -31.77
C HIS A 4 40.03 -13.32 -31.36
N TYR A 5 39.57 -12.48 -32.30
CA TYR A 5 38.70 -11.35 -31.99
C TYR A 5 37.36 -11.76 -31.33
N PRO A 6 36.64 -12.81 -31.80
CA PRO A 6 35.42 -13.28 -31.13
C PRO A 6 35.68 -14.00 -29.79
N ALA A 7 36.85 -14.64 -29.64
CA ALA A 7 37.18 -15.49 -28.49
C ALA A 7 37.99 -14.79 -27.38
N CYS A 8 38.36 -13.52 -27.58
CA CYS A 8 39.17 -12.77 -26.62
C CYS A 8 38.36 -12.44 -25.36
N LYS A 9 38.86 -12.90 -24.20
CA LYS A 9 38.29 -12.65 -22.86
C LYS A 9 38.31 -11.17 -22.47
N PHE A 10 39.15 -10.37 -23.13
CA PHE A 10 39.28 -8.92 -22.93
C PHE A 10 38.65 -8.11 -24.07
N ASN A 11 37.87 -8.74 -24.95
CA ASN A 11 37.18 -8.02 -26.02
C ASN A 11 36.14 -7.05 -25.42
N PRO A 12 36.25 -5.73 -25.62
CA PRO A 12 35.29 -4.76 -25.11
C PRO A 12 33.88 -4.93 -25.70
N ILE A 13 33.72 -5.63 -26.83
CA ILE A 13 32.40 -6.00 -27.38
C ILE A 13 31.77 -7.17 -26.58
N ASN A 14 32.59 -8.06 -25.98
CA ASN A 14 32.12 -9.11 -25.05
C ASN A 14 31.86 -8.56 -23.62
N ALA A 15 32.02 -7.25 -23.40
CA ALA A 15 31.81 -6.59 -22.12
C ALA A 15 30.34 -6.58 -21.66
N GLU A 16 29.38 -7.01 -22.49
CA GLU A 16 28.01 -7.28 -22.04
C GLU A 16 27.93 -8.41 -20.98
N SER A 17 29.00 -9.19 -20.78
CA SER A 17 29.07 -10.19 -19.72
C SER A 17 29.49 -9.66 -18.34
N LEU A 18 29.99 -8.42 -18.24
CA LEU A 18 30.28 -7.78 -16.95
C LEU A 18 29.00 -7.16 -16.38
N LYS A 19 28.06 -8.02 -15.96
CA LYS A 19 26.83 -7.65 -15.22
C LYS A 19 27.19 -7.18 -13.81
N GLN A 20 27.88 -6.06 -13.68
CA GLN A 20 28.09 -5.46 -12.36
C GLN A 20 26.72 -4.99 -11.85
N GLN A 21 26.26 -5.61 -10.75
CA GLN A 21 25.01 -5.24 -10.12
C GLN A 21 25.15 -3.82 -9.54
N LYS A 22 24.12 -2.97 -9.69
CA LYS A 22 24.12 -1.63 -9.11
C LYS A 22 24.24 -1.75 -7.59
N LEU A 23 25.29 -1.17 -7.02
CA LEU A 23 25.46 -1.07 -5.58
C LEU A 23 24.61 0.09 -5.06
N CYS A 24 23.94 -0.11 -3.93
CA CYS A 24 23.30 0.95 -3.16
C CYS A 24 23.98 1.06 -1.79
N LEU A 25 24.19 2.30 -1.35
CA LEU A 25 24.59 2.61 0.03
C LEU A 25 23.33 2.69 0.85
N THR A 26 23.17 1.78 1.82
CA THR A 26 22.09 1.86 2.80
C THR A 26 22.66 2.25 4.16
N LYS A 27 22.00 3.21 4.81
CA LYS A 27 22.34 3.62 6.18
C LYS A 27 21.81 2.54 7.13
N LYS A 28 22.64 2.08 8.05
CA LYS A 28 22.22 1.15 9.09
C LYS A 28 21.37 1.94 10.09
N ASN A 29 20.08 1.62 10.22
CA ASN A 29 19.25 2.16 11.29
C ASN A 29 19.67 1.48 12.59
N ASN A 30 20.52 2.14 13.37
CA ASN A 30 20.76 1.75 14.75
C ASN A 30 19.63 2.38 15.59
N ASN A 31 18.64 1.57 15.98
CA ASN A 31 17.72 1.93 17.07
C ASN A 31 18.46 1.74 18.40
N GLY A 32 19.45 2.58 18.67
CA GLY A 32 20.22 2.57 19.90
C GLY A 32 21.03 3.86 20.01
N ASP A 33 20.76 4.61 21.07
CA ASP A 33 21.36 5.89 21.41
C ASP A 33 22.87 5.70 21.64
N GLY A 34 23.66 6.08 20.63
CA GLY A 34 25.12 6.06 20.72
C GLY A 34 25.71 6.85 19.56
N GLU A 35 26.35 7.98 19.89
CA GLU A 35 27.15 8.77 18.97
C GLU A 35 28.26 7.89 18.36
N GLY A 36 28.04 7.42 17.14
CA GLY A 36 28.98 6.58 16.41
C GLY A 36 28.85 6.80 14.91
N CYS A 37 30.00 6.98 14.25
CA CYS A 37 30.13 7.21 12.80
C CYS A 37 29.21 6.26 12.01
N SER A 38 28.26 6.81 11.25
CA SER A 38 27.29 6.04 10.49
C SER A 38 27.97 5.39 9.28
N SER A 39 28.67 4.27 9.51
CA SER A 39 29.26 3.48 8.45
C SER A 39 28.14 2.85 7.62
N GLY A 40 27.90 3.40 6.42
CA GLY A 40 26.95 2.84 5.47
C GLY A 40 27.42 1.46 4.99
N THR A 41 26.49 0.52 4.82
CA THR A 41 26.80 -0.79 4.25
C THR A 41 26.56 -0.73 2.75
N LEU A 42 27.55 -1.12 1.95
CA LEU A 42 27.37 -1.35 0.51
C LEU A 42 26.60 -2.65 0.32
N GLN A 43 25.42 -2.56 -0.29
CA GLN A 43 24.61 -3.72 -0.66
C GLN A 43 24.24 -3.68 -2.13
N ASN A 44 23.89 -4.82 -2.70
CA ASN A 44 23.43 -4.88 -4.08
C ASN A 44 21.98 -4.41 -4.11
N TRP A 45 21.66 -3.48 -5.02
CA TRP A 45 20.28 -3.06 -5.25
C TRP A 45 19.47 -4.27 -5.72
N LYS A 46 18.46 -4.65 -4.93
CA LYS A 46 17.59 -5.78 -5.21
C LYS A 46 16.24 -5.27 -5.68
N TYR A 47 15.85 -5.70 -6.89
CA TYR A 47 14.48 -5.55 -7.36
C TYR A 47 13.55 -6.40 -6.48
N ASP A 48 12.61 -5.74 -5.82
CA ASP A 48 11.52 -6.40 -5.08
C ASP A 48 10.18 -5.92 -5.62
N GLU A 49 9.55 -6.76 -6.43
CA GLU A 49 8.24 -6.49 -7.01
C GLU A 49 7.15 -6.33 -5.94
N LYS A 50 7.24 -7.07 -4.84
CA LYS A 50 6.23 -7.02 -3.78
C LYS A 50 6.30 -5.69 -3.05
N ALA A 51 7.51 -5.19 -2.77
CA ALA A 51 7.69 -3.88 -2.15
C ALA A 51 7.10 -2.77 -3.03
N ILE A 52 7.40 -2.76 -4.34
CA ILE A 52 6.83 -1.80 -5.30
C ILE A 52 5.30 -1.91 -5.32
N ARG A 53 4.76 -3.13 -5.30
CA ARG A 53 3.32 -3.38 -5.31
C ARG A 53 2.63 -2.86 -4.04
N SER A 54 3.24 -3.03 -2.87
CA SER A 54 2.74 -2.46 -1.62
C SER A 54 2.72 -0.93 -1.64
N CYS A 55 3.81 -0.30 -2.09
CA CYS A 55 3.85 1.16 -2.23
C CYS A 55 2.80 1.68 -3.24
N LEU A 56 2.52 0.93 -4.31
CA LEU A 56 1.46 1.29 -5.26
C LEU A 56 0.06 1.22 -4.62
N ILE A 57 -0.20 0.22 -3.78
CA ILE A 57 -1.46 0.11 -3.02
C ILE A 57 -1.58 1.30 -2.06
N GLU A 58 -0.54 1.62 -1.31
CA GLU A 58 -0.50 2.79 -0.42
C GLU A 58 -0.76 4.10 -1.17
N LEU A 59 -0.12 4.30 -2.33
CA LEU A 59 -0.36 5.48 -3.17
C LEU A 59 -1.83 5.60 -3.54
N ILE A 60 -2.46 4.51 -3.99
CA ILE A 60 -3.86 4.50 -4.43
C ILE A 60 -4.80 4.81 -3.26
N VAL A 61 -4.52 4.23 -2.08
CA VAL A 61 -5.37 4.40 -0.89
C VAL A 61 -5.21 5.79 -0.31
N LEU A 62 -3.98 6.27 -0.10
CA LEU A 62 -3.70 7.55 0.54
C LEU A 62 -4.04 8.76 -0.33
N ALA A 63 -3.85 8.65 -1.65
CA ALA A 63 -4.20 9.71 -2.60
C ALA A 63 -5.60 9.51 -3.20
N GLU A 64 -6.39 8.55 -2.70
CA GLU A 64 -7.77 8.27 -3.12
C GLU A 64 -7.94 8.13 -4.65
N LEU A 65 -6.95 7.52 -5.31
CA LEU A 65 -6.92 7.45 -6.77
C LEU A 65 -7.87 6.37 -7.31
N PRO A 66 -8.54 6.61 -8.46
CA PRO A 66 -9.31 5.58 -9.13
C PRO A 66 -8.42 4.37 -9.46
N PHE A 67 -8.91 3.14 -9.32
CA PHE A 67 -8.11 1.94 -9.67
C PHE A 67 -7.66 1.92 -11.13
N LYS A 68 -8.35 2.65 -12.02
CA LYS A 68 -7.96 2.81 -13.43
C LYS A 68 -6.66 3.63 -13.60
N PHE A 69 -6.23 4.36 -12.57
CA PHE A 69 -5.02 5.18 -12.59
C PHE A 69 -3.78 4.40 -13.05
N VAL A 70 -3.65 3.13 -12.64
CA VAL A 70 -2.52 2.27 -13.01
C VAL A 70 -2.45 1.95 -14.52
N GLU A 71 -3.57 2.13 -15.23
CA GLU A 71 -3.68 1.91 -16.67
C GLU A 71 -3.54 3.22 -17.47
N HIS A 72 -3.33 4.36 -16.81
CA HIS A 72 -3.19 5.64 -17.49
C HIS A 72 -1.89 5.70 -18.29
N PRO A 73 -1.90 6.06 -19.60
CA PRO A 73 -0.70 6.03 -20.45
C PRO A 73 0.49 6.81 -19.90
N ALA A 74 0.24 8.00 -19.32
CA ALA A 74 1.30 8.81 -18.72
C ALA A 74 1.91 8.14 -17.48
N PHE A 75 1.10 7.45 -16.66
CA PHE A 75 1.58 6.75 -15.47
C PHE A 75 2.36 5.48 -15.84
N ILE A 76 1.92 4.79 -16.90
CA ILE A 76 2.65 3.65 -17.47
C ILE A 76 4.03 4.10 -17.97
N LYS A 77 4.08 5.18 -18.76
CA LYS A 77 5.34 5.74 -19.28
C LYS A 77 6.27 6.18 -18.15
N TYR A 78 5.74 6.86 -17.13
CA TYR A 78 6.46 7.27 -15.93
C TYR A 78 7.05 6.05 -15.21
N SER A 79 6.22 5.06 -14.90
CA SER A 79 6.63 3.85 -14.17
C SER A 79 7.68 3.03 -14.92
N LYS A 80 7.54 2.89 -16.25
CA LYS A 80 8.53 2.20 -17.09
C LYS A 80 9.86 2.95 -17.17
N SER A 81 9.84 4.27 -17.07
CA SER A 81 11.08 5.08 -17.01
C SER A 81 11.81 4.90 -15.68
N LEU A 82 11.07 4.70 -14.58
CA LEU A 82 11.66 4.40 -13.26
C LEU A 82 12.18 2.97 -13.14
N GLN A 83 11.36 1.99 -13.55
CA GLN A 83 11.69 0.57 -13.48
C GLN A 83 11.11 -0.19 -14.69
N PRO A 84 11.90 -0.40 -15.75
CA PRO A 84 11.44 -1.07 -16.97
C PRO A 84 10.93 -2.49 -16.76
N LYS A 85 11.51 -3.21 -15.78
CA LYS A 85 11.15 -4.61 -15.48
C LYS A 85 9.85 -4.75 -14.71
N TYR A 86 9.36 -3.69 -14.07
CA TYR A 86 8.12 -3.75 -13.31
C TYR A 86 6.93 -3.77 -14.27
N ASN A 87 6.10 -4.79 -14.15
CA ASN A 87 4.87 -4.89 -14.92
C ASN A 87 3.72 -4.36 -14.07
N LEU A 88 3.14 -3.25 -14.54
CA LEU A 88 2.03 -2.63 -13.85
C LEU A 88 0.83 -3.59 -13.80
N PRO A 89 0.20 -3.75 -12.63
CA PRO A 89 -1.03 -4.52 -12.52
C PRO A 89 -2.19 -3.84 -13.25
N SER A 90 -3.18 -4.64 -13.67
CA SER A 90 -4.45 -4.11 -14.16
C SER A 90 -5.29 -3.52 -13.02
N ARG A 91 -6.26 -2.68 -13.36
CA ARG A 91 -7.23 -2.10 -12.41
C ARG A 91 -7.94 -3.15 -11.55
N HIS A 92 -8.23 -4.32 -12.13
CA HIS A 92 -8.90 -5.41 -11.43
C HIS A 92 -7.97 -6.10 -10.44
N THR A 93 -6.69 -6.20 -10.78
CA THR A 93 -5.71 -6.81 -9.89
C THR A 93 -5.44 -5.89 -8.71
N ILE A 94 -5.27 -4.60 -8.95
CA ILE A 94 -5.19 -3.59 -7.90
C ILE A 94 -6.42 -3.57 -7.00
N SER A 95 -7.62 -3.60 -7.57
CA SER A 95 -8.85 -3.63 -6.76
C SER A 95 -8.88 -4.83 -5.81
N ARG A 96 -8.47 -6.02 -6.28
CA ARG A 96 -8.34 -7.22 -5.44
C ARG A 96 -7.28 -7.05 -4.36
N ASP A 97 -6.15 -6.44 -4.66
CA ASP A 97 -5.08 -6.25 -3.69
C ASP A 97 -5.43 -5.22 -2.62
N VAL A 98 -6.03 -4.10 -3.00
CA VAL A 98 -6.59 -3.11 -2.05
C VAL A 98 -7.65 -3.76 -1.17
N SER A 99 -8.49 -4.64 -1.73
CA SER A 99 -9.49 -5.38 -0.94
C SER A 99 -8.85 -6.32 0.08
N LYS A 100 -7.77 -7.02 -0.29
CA LYS A 100 -7.00 -7.87 0.64
C LYS A 100 -6.33 -7.04 1.74
N PHE A 101 -5.68 -5.95 1.36
CA PHE A 101 -5.07 -5.00 2.29
C PHE A 101 -6.10 -4.48 3.31
N TYR A 102 -7.28 -4.07 2.84
CA TYR A 102 -8.38 -3.67 3.72
C TYR A 102 -8.80 -4.78 4.71
N VAL A 103 -8.94 -6.03 4.25
CA VAL A 103 -9.32 -7.14 5.13
C VAL A 103 -8.26 -7.39 6.21
N GLU A 104 -6.98 -7.26 5.88
CA GLU A 104 -5.88 -7.40 6.84
C GLU A 104 -5.87 -6.25 7.86
N GLU A 105 -5.98 -5.00 7.41
CA GLU A 105 -6.05 -3.84 8.31
C GLU A 105 -7.30 -3.86 9.19
N LYS A 106 -8.46 -4.30 8.65
CA LYS A 106 -9.68 -4.51 9.43
C LYS A 106 -9.47 -5.52 10.55
N LYS A 107 -8.77 -6.63 10.30
CA LYS A 107 -8.46 -7.63 11.34
C LYS A 107 -7.59 -7.05 12.44
N LYS A 108 -6.58 -6.25 12.08
CA LYS A 108 -5.72 -5.57 13.06
C LYS A 108 -6.52 -4.60 13.92
N LEU A 109 -7.37 -3.78 13.29
CA LEU A 109 -8.25 -2.85 14.00
C LEU A 109 -9.22 -3.58 14.93
N LEU A 110 -9.86 -4.66 14.47
CA LEU A 110 -10.76 -5.45 15.31
C LEU A 110 -10.04 -6.08 16.50
N LYS A 111 -8.81 -6.56 16.32
CA LYS A 111 -7.99 -7.07 17.42
C LYS A 111 -7.69 -5.99 18.45
N PHE A 112 -7.37 -4.78 18.00
CA PHE A 112 -7.13 -3.62 18.88
C PHE A 112 -8.40 -3.21 19.63
N LEU A 113 -9.54 -3.15 18.94
CA LEU A 113 -10.84 -2.80 19.53
C LEU A 113 -11.38 -3.91 20.45
N GLY A 114 -10.91 -5.14 20.31
CA GLY A 114 -11.28 -6.25 21.19
C GLY A 114 -10.60 -6.23 22.56
N ASN A 115 -9.69 -5.28 22.82
CA ASN A 115 -9.06 -5.13 24.13
C ASN A 115 -10.08 -4.61 25.16
N PRO A 116 -10.36 -5.33 26.26
CA PRO A 116 -11.31 -4.90 27.28
C PRO A 116 -10.89 -3.62 28.01
N ASN A 117 -9.60 -3.23 27.93
CA ASN A 117 -9.10 -2.00 28.54
C ASN A 117 -9.38 -0.75 27.69
N HIS A 118 -9.85 -0.90 26.45
CA HIS A 118 -10.18 0.22 25.58
C HIS A 118 -11.66 0.56 25.67
N THR A 119 -11.96 1.83 25.96
CA THR A 119 -13.31 2.37 25.84
C THR A 119 -13.56 2.81 24.41
N ILE A 120 -14.63 2.29 23.79
CA ILE A 120 -15.00 2.59 22.40
C ILE A 120 -16.37 3.24 22.38
N HIS A 121 -16.46 4.42 21.76
CA HIS A 121 -17.72 5.11 21.53
C HIS A 121 -18.10 4.95 20.06
N LEU A 122 -19.34 4.50 19.81
CA LEU A 122 -19.85 4.35 18.46
C LEU A 122 -20.79 5.50 18.12
N THR A 123 -20.64 6.05 16.92
CA THR A 123 -21.61 6.98 16.34
C THR A 123 -22.11 6.40 15.03
N THR A 124 -23.42 6.52 14.81
CA THR A 124 -24.06 6.15 13.55
C THR A 124 -24.47 7.40 12.81
N ASP A 125 -24.16 7.47 11.52
CA ASP A 125 -24.66 8.50 10.62
C ASP A 125 -25.47 7.84 9.51
N THR A 126 -26.62 8.41 9.18
CA THR A 126 -27.54 7.89 8.16
C THR A 126 -27.99 9.01 7.25
N TRP A 127 -27.89 8.78 5.94
CA TRP A 127 -28.34 9.75 4.95
C TRP A 127 -28.92 9.08 3.71
N THR A 128 -29.72 9.83 2.96
CA THR A 128 -30.23 9.41 1.65
C THR A 128 -29.40 10.09 0.57
N SER A 129 -28.79 9.29 -0.31
CA SER A 129 -28.11 9.81 -1.49
C SER A 129 -29.15 10.40 -2.45
N ALA A 130 -29.11 11.70 -2.70
CA ALA A 130 -30.07 12.37 -3.59
C ALA A 130 -29.99 11.85 -5.04
N CYS A 131 -28.78 11.55 -5.53
CA CYS A 131 -28.57 11.09 -6.90
C CYS A 131 -28.97 9.62 -7.11
N GLN A 132 -28.76 8.76 -6.10
CA GLN A 132 -29.07 7.33 -6.22
C GLN A 132 -30.44 6.96 -5.63
N LYS A 133 -31.03 7.84 -4.80
CA LYS A 133 -32.20 7.56 -3.96
C LYS A 133 -32.00 6.32 -3.07
N ILE A 134 -30.77 6.11 -2.60
CA ILE A 134 -30.37 4.98 -1.73
C ILE A 134 -30.04 5.51 -0.34
N ASN A 135 -30.51 4.82 0.70
CA ASN A 135 -30.17 5.14 2.08
C ASN A 135 -28.87 4.44 2.47
N TYR A 136 -27.96 5.20 3.06
CA TYR A 136 -26.67 4.73 3.57
C TYR A 136 -26.59 4.94 5.06
N MET A 137 -25.86 4.05 5.72
CA MET A 137 -25.52 4.10 7.12
C MET A 137 -24.02 3.88 7.30
N VAL A 138 -23.40 4.73 8.10
CA VAL A 138 -22.00 4.61 8.52
C VAL A 138 -21.95 4.43 10.02
N ILE A 139 -21.15 3.46 10.45
CA ILE A 139 -20.77 3.28 11.84
C ILE A 139 -19.33 3.72 12.00
N THR A 140 -19.11 4.69 12.87
CA THR A 140 -17.78 5.20 13.21
C THR A 140 -17.46 4.86 14.65
N ALA A 141 -16.29 4.28 14.88
CA ALA A 141 -15.72 4.07 16.21
C ALA A 141 -14.79 5.23 16.56
N HIS A 142 -14.94 5.74 17.78
CA HIS A 142 -14.09 6.75 18.40
C HIS A 142 -13.46 6.14 19.64
N PHE A 143 -12.15 6.23 19.77
CA PHE A 143 -11.39 5.66 20.88
C PHE A 143 -10.08 6.43 21.09
N VAL A 144 -9.48 6.27 22.26
CA VAL A 144 -8.15 6.78 22.61
C VAL A 144 -7.21 5.58 22.70
N ASP A 145 -6.01 5.69 22.14
CA ASP A 145 -4.99 4.64 22.21
C ASP A 145 -4.06 4.77 23.43
N ASP A 146 -3.11 3.85 23.57
CA ASP A 146 -2.14 3.82 24.68
C ASP A 146 -1.24 5.07 24.73
N ASP A 147 -1.06 5.74 23.59
CA ASP A 147 -0.29 6.97 23.44
C ASP A 147 -1.14 8.24 23.66
N TRP A 148 -2.36 8.09 24.18
CA TRP A 148 -3.34 9.17 24.42
C TRP A 148 -3.76 9.94 23.16
N VAL A 149 -3.67 9.29 21.99
CA VAL A 149 -4.12 9.85 20.72
C VAL A 149 -5.57 9.48 20.46
N MET A 150 -6.39 10.49 20.15
CA MET A 150 -7.78 10.27 19.75
C MET A 150 -7.86 9.78 18.30
N HIS A 151 -8.54 8.66 18.09
CA HIS A 151 -8.77 8.06 16.78
C HIS A 151 -10.25 8.07 16.40
N LYS A 152 -10.51 8.32 15.12
CA LYS A 152 -11.82 8.16 14.47
C LYS A 152 -11.69 7.20 13.30
N ARG A 153 -12.43 6.08 13.33
CA ARG A 153 -12.36 5.02 12.30
C ARG A 153 -13.76 4.61 11.83
N VAL A 154 -13.99 4.65 10.52
CA VAL A 154 -15.20 4.06 9.92
C VAL A 154 -15.05 2.54 9.96
N ILE A 155 -15.91 1.86 10.72
CA ILE A 155 -15.86 0.40 10.89
C ILE A 155 -16.90 -0.32 10.02
N ASN A 156 -17.93 0.39 9.58
CA ASN A 156 -18.96 -0.14 8.70
C ASN A 156 -19.54 0.96 7.81
N PHE A 157 -19.81 0.63 6.56
CA PHE A 157 -20.49 1.48 5.58
C PHE A 157 -21.43 0.57 4.78
N LYS A 158 -22.74 0.73 4.97
CA LYS A 158 -23.73 -0.17 4.36
C LYS A 158 -24.93 0.60 3.82
N ARG A 159 -25.60 -0.03 2.85
CA ARG A 159 -26.93 0.39 2.42
C ARG A 159 -27.94 -0.10 3.44
N VAL A 160 -28.93 0.73 3.75
CA VAL A 160 -30.06 0.40 4.62
C VAL A 160 -31.36 0.53 3.83
N ASN A 161 -32.36 -0.28 4.17
CA ASN A 161 -33.63 -0.28 3.44
C ASN A 161 -34.48 0.95 3.79
N SER A 162 -34.44 1.40 5.04
CA SER A 162 -35.15 2.60 5.49
C SER A 162 -34.47 3.23 6.72
N HIS A 163 -35.00 4.38 7.16
CA HIS A 163 -34.59 5.08 8.39
C HIS A 163 -35.34 4.59 9.64
N ARG A 164 -36.13 3.51 9.54
CA ARG A 164 -36.84 2.94 10.68
C ARG A 164 -35.84 2.26 11.61
N GLY A 165 -36.05 2.42 12.92
CA GLY A 165 -35.18 1.84 13.94
C GLY A 165 -34.97 0.32 13.79
N GLU A 166 -35.97 -0.41 13.31
CA GLU A 166 -35.85 -1.85 13.04
C GLU A 166 -34.83 -2.17 11.92
N ASP A 167 -34.87 -1.44 10.80
CA ASP A 167 -33.95 -1.65 9.69
C ASP A 167 -32.52 -1.23 10.05
N ILE A 168 -32.38 -0.15 10.82
CA ILE A 168 -31.09 0.31 11.36
C ILE A 168 -30.53 -0.71 12.36
N GLY A 169 -31.37 -1.22 13.26
CA GLY A 169 -31.00 -2.21 14.27
C GLY A 169 -30.52 -3.54 13.68
N ARG A 170 -31.00 -3.95 12.50
CA ARG A 170 -30.51 -5.14 11.79
C ARG A 170 -29.10 -4.97 11.19
N VAL A 171 -28.65 -3.73 11.00
CA VAL A 171 -27.37 -3.41 10.33
C VAL A 171 -26.24 -3.15 11.33
N LEU A 172 -26.59 -2.78 12.56
CA LEU A 172 -25.70 -2.72 13.73
C LEU A 172 -25.21 -4.11 14.12
#